data_AF-A0A6V7UVF3-F1
#
_entry.id   AF-A0A6V7UVF3-F1
#
_cell.length_a   1.000
_cell.length_b   1.000
_cell.length_c   1.000
_cell.angle_alpha   90.00
_cell.angle_beta   90.00
_cell.angle_gamma   90.00
#
_symmetry.space_group_name_H-M   'P 1'
#
loop_
_entity.id
_entity.type
_entity.pdbx_description
1 polymer ?
#
loop_
_entity_poly.entity_id
_entity_poly.type
_entity_poly.pdbx_seq_one_letter_code
_entity_poly.pdbx_strand_id
1 'polypeptide(L)'
;MKIVYYYLNKLFNCSFEFGHFYEFIFNPKLIELLFGNAKRFYIQDCSLIITDYYVGNIFQFILNHLVSATLEIFFLVEKNIMKKYINMLFKILLNEGENFKKVNLMFDNSAENLDIVEYIATSIDCSEIVSAINLHYNNSSSLKLSKRAEKVEIKQIYGSESTKFQIANIHNSRVKFSFCNHEWENVPNVDVRMKIMKE
;
A
#
# COMPACT_ATOMS: atom_id res chain seq x y z
N MET A 1 -2.21 3.12 -36.06
CA MET A 1 -2.15 2.75 -34.63
C MET A 1 -2.28 1.24 -34.33
N LYS A 2 -2.71 0.36 -35.27
CA LYS A 2 -2.86 -1.09 -35.02
C LYS A 2 -1.56 -1.84 -34.66
N ILE A 3 -0.42 -1.38 -35.19
CA ILE A 3 0.90 -1.99 -34.92
C ILE A 3 1.33 -1.77 -33.46
N VAL A 4 1.21 -0.53 -32.97
CA VAL A 4 1.50 -0.20 -31.56
C VAL A 4 0.59 -1.00 -30.63
N TYR A 5 -0.72 -1.08 -30.96
CA TYR A 5 -1.67 -1.90 -30.21
C TYR A 5 -1.26 -3.38 -30.16
N TYR A 6 -0.85 -3.95 -31.30
CA TYR A 6 -0.44 -5.35 -31.38
C TYR A 6 0.79 -5.63 -30.49
N TYR A 7 1.82 -4.79 -30.55
CA TYR A 7 3.02 -4.96 -29.73
C TYR A 7 2.76 -4.75 -28.24
N LEU A 8 1.99 -3.72 -27.88
CA LEU A 8 1.61 -3.53 -26.47
C LEU A 8 0.78 -4.72 -25.98
N ASN A 9 -0.23 -5.16 -26.73
CA ASN A 9 -1.01 -6.35 -26.35
C ASN A 9 -0.12 -7.60 -26.22
N LYS A 10 0.94 -7.75 -27.01
CA LYS A 10 1.91 -8.85 -26.83
C LYS A 10 2.74 -8.69 -25.55
N LEU A 11 3.27 -7.50 -25.29
CA LEU A 11 4.01 -7.17 -24.07
C LEU A 11 3.17 -7.43 -22.82
N PHE A 12 1.91 -6.97 -22.80
CA PHE A 12 1.02 -7.09 -21.65
C PHE A 12 0.42 -8.50 -21.44
N ASN A 13 0.66 -9.44 -22.36
CA ASN A 13 0.37 -10.87 -22.15
C ASN A 13 1.59 -11.65 -21.62
N CYS A 14 2.71 -10.98 -21.36
CA CYS A 14 3.85 -11.57 -20.68
C CYS A 14 3.74 -11.35 -19.17
N SER A 15 4.40 -12.22 -18.39
CA SER A 15 4.69 -11.97 -16.98
C SER A 15 6.00 -11.20 -16.87
N PHE A 16 6.03 -10.16 -16.05
CA PHE A 16 7.24 -9.41 -15.74
C PHE A 16 7.70 -9.72 -14.32
N GLU A 17 9.02 -9.81 -14.13
CA GLU A 17 9.59 -9.94 -12.79
C GLU A 17 9.48 -8.59 -12.05
N PHE A 18 9.84 -7.50 -12.73
CA PHE A 18 9.84 -6.16 -12.16
C PHE A 18 9.16 -5.16 -13.07
N GLY A 19 8.50 -4.16 -12.50
CA GLY A 19 7.99 -3.01 -13.24
C GLY A 19 7.97 -1.78 -12.37
N HIS A 20 8.59 -0.73 -12.92
CA HIS A 20 8.71 0.55 -12.26
C HIS A 20 7.98 1.60 -13.08
N PHE A 21 7.02 2.24 -12.45
CA PHE A 21 6.18 3.24 -13.05
C PHE A 21 6.48 4.61 -12.44
N TYR A 22 7.54 5.25 -12.96
CA TYR A 22 7.96 6.62 -12.66
C TYR A 22 7.35 7.60 -13.68
N GLU A 23 6.61 8.61 -13.21
CA GLU A 23 6.06 9.69 -14.06
C GLU A 23 5.16 9.22 -15.23
N PHE A 24 4.51 8.06 -15.09
CA PHE A 24 3.64 7.53 -16.14
C PHE A 24 2.25 8.15 -16.11
N ILE A 25 1.78 8.53 -17.30
CA ILE A 25 0.39 8.93 -17.51
C ILE A 25 -0.45 7.67 -17.72
N PHE A 26 -1.17 7.24 -16.67
CA PHE A 26 -2.19 6.22 -16.78
C PHE A 26 -3.42 6.78 -17.52
N ASN A 27 -3.37 6.67 -18.85
CA ASN A 27 -4.46 7.07 -19.73
C ASN A 27 -5.57 6.00 -19.71
N PRO A 28 -6.80 6.29 -19.25
CA PRO A 28 -7.86 5.30 -19.14
C PRO A 28 -8.23 4.66 -20.47
N LYS A 29 -8.19 5.42 -21.59
CA LYS A 29 -8.46 4.87 -22.92
C LYS A 29 -7.38 3.87 -23.34
N LEU A 30 -6.13 4.12 -22.98
CA LEU A 30 -5.05 3.18 -23.26
C LEU A 30 -5.19 1.92 -22.41
N ILE A 31 -5.51 2.07 -21.12
CA ILE A 31 -5.78 0.94 -20.21
C ILE A 31 -6.95 0.11 -20.74
N GLU A 32 -8.07 0.74 -21.09
CA GLU A 32 -9.24 0.07 -21.66
C GLU A 32 -8.90 -0.66 -22.97
N LEU A 33 -8.12 -0.05 -23.86
CA LEU A 33 -7.67 -0.71 -25.09
C LEU A 33 -6.82 -1.96 -24.79
N LEU A 34 -5.86 -1.84 -23.90
CA LEU A 34 -4.89 -2.90 -23.60
C LEU A 34 -5.51 -4.05 -22.81
N PHE A 35 -6.30 -3.73 -21.79
CA PHE A 35 -6.81 -4.69 -20.82
C PHE A 35 -8.28 -5.08 -21.04
N GLY A 36 -9.06 -4.25 -21.74
CA GLY A 36 -10.50 -4.43 -21.85
C GLY A 36 -11.15 -4.60 -20.47
N ASN A 37 -12.21 -5.40 -20.42
CA ASN A 37 -12.95 -5.62 -19.17
C ASN A 37 -12.42 -6.76 -18.30
N ALA A 38 -11.46 -7.57 -18.78
CA ALA A 38 -11.15 -8.85 -18.12
C ALA A 38 -9.67 -9.19 -18.01
N LYS A 39 -8.77 -8.49 -18.70
CA LYS A 39 -7.35 -8.84 -18.62
C LYS A 39 -6.72 -8.24 -17.37
N ARG A 40 -5.91 -9.05 -16.71
CA ARG A 40 -5.04 -8.68 -15.60
C ARG A 40 -3.61 -8.50 -16.10
N PHE A 41 -2.90 -7.56 -15.51
CA PHE A 41 -1.48 -7.31 -15.68
C PHE A 41 -0.73 -7.99 -14.55
N TYR A 42 0.00 -9.05 -14.87
CA TYR A 42 0.73 -9.85 -13.89
C TYR A 42 2.19 -9.41 -13.81
N ILE A 43 2.61 -9.04 -12.61
CA ILE A 43 3.96 -8.60 -12.34
C ILE A 43 4.40 -9.03 -10.95
N GLN A 44 5.59 -9.59 -10.79
CA GLN A 44 5.99 -10.08 -9.47
C GLN A 44 6.18 -8.92 -8.48
N ASP A 45 6.98 -7.92 -8.84
CA ASP A 45 7.23 -6.74 -8.01
C ASP A 45 6.92 -5.44 -8.79
N CYS A 46 5.98 -4.66 -8.28
CA CYS A 46 5.52 -3.41 -8.89
C CYS A 46 5.87 -2.23 -7.99
N SER A 47 6.48 -1.19 -8.56
CA SER A 47 6.76 0.07 -7.87
C SER A 47 6.12 1.23 -8.62
N LEU A 48 5.34 2.05 -7.92
CA LEU A 48 4.59 3.18 -8.46
C LEU A 48 4.95 4.46 -7.71
N ILE A 49 5.25 5.53 -8.44
CA ILE A 49 5.23 6.88 -7.88
C ILE A 49 3.90 7.54 -8.26
N ILE A 50 3.13 7.93 -7.24
CA ILE A 50 1.87 8.64 -7.42
C ILE A 50 2.14 10.13 -7.16
N THR A 51 1.88 10.94 -8.19
CA THR A 51 1.87 12.41 -8.10
C THR A 51 0.44 12.93 -8.24
N ASP A 52 0.21 14.22 -8.01
CA ASP A 52 -1.14 14.83 -7.92
C ASP A 52 -2.01 14.61 -9.17
N TYR A 53 -1.37 14.49 -10.32
CA TYR A 53 -2.02 14.24 -11.59
C TYR A 53 -2.20 12.73 -11.73
N TYR A 54 -3.44 12.26 -11.95
CA TYR A 54 -3.78 10.86 -12.25
C TYR A 54 -3.93 9.86 -11.08
N VAL A 55 -3.91 10.31 -9.81
CA VAL A 55 -4.11 9.42 -8.64
C VAL A 55 -5.30 8.46 -8.80
N GLY A 56 -6.45 8.97 -9.23
CA GLY A 56 -7.65 8.16 -9.43
C GLY A 56 -7.50 7.08 -10.52
N ASN A 57 -6.84 7.41 -11.62
CA ASN A 57 -6.60 6.45 -12.72
C ASN A 57 -5.61 5.37 -12.30
N ILE A 58 -4.58 5.72 -11.52
CA ILE A 58 -3.62 4.77 -10.97
C ILE A 58 -4.33 3.80 -10.03
N PHE A 59 -5.16 4.30 -9.10
CA PHE A 59 -5.91 3.42 -8.22
C PHE A 59 -6.91 2.53 -8.98
N GLN A 60 -7.58 3.04 -10.01
CA GLN A 60 -8.43 2.21 -10.87
C GLN A 60 -7.62 1.12 -11.58
N PHE A 61 -6.43 1.45 -12.08
CA PHE A 61 -5.54 0.45 -12.68
C PHE A 61 -5.13 -0.62 -11.68
N ILE A 62 -4.72 -0.23 -10.45
CA ILE A 62 -4.33 -1.17 -9.41
C ILE A 62 -5.49 -2.13 -9.09
N LEU A 63 -6.68 -1.59 -8.81
CA LEU A 63 -7.84 -2.39 -8.41
C LEU A 63 -8.36 -3.31 -9.54
N ASN A 64 -8.42 -2.81 -10.77
CA ASN A 64 -9.11 -3.50 -11.84
C ASN A 64 -8.19 -4.40 -12.67
N HIS A 65 -6.91 -4.09 -12.74
CA HIS A 65 -6.00 -4.69 -13.71
C HIS A 65 -4.73 -5.26 -13.08
N LEU A 66 -4.16 -4.66 -12.04
CA LEU A 66 -2.87 -5.11 -11.51
C LEU A 66 -3.02 -6.37 -10.64
N VAL A 67 -2.11 -7.33 -10.82
CA VAL A 67 -1.88 -8.46 -9.91
C VAL A 67 -0.39 -8.51 -9.62
N SER A 68 -0.01 -8.46 -8.35
CA SER A 68 1.40 -8.42 -7.98
C SER A 68 1.73 -9.02 -6.62
N ALA A 69 2.82 -9.78 -6.51
CA ALA A 69 3.22 -10.31 -5.22
C ALA A 69 3.58 -9.19 -4.24
N THR A 70 4.32 -8.18 -4.72
CA THR A 70 4.68 -6.98 -3.96
C THR A 70 4.26 -5.73 -4.69
N LEU A 71 3.46 -4.89 -4.04
CA LEU A 71 3.11 -3.56 -4.52
C LEU A 71 3.78 -2.50 -3.65
N GLU A 72 4.63 -1.67 -4.25
CA GLU A 72 5.22 -0.51 -3.62
C GLU A 72 4.60 0.76 -4.20
N ILE A 73 4.15 1.66 -3.33
CA ILE A 73 3.56 2.93 -3.72
C ILE A 73 4.27 4.05 -2.96
N PHE A 74 4.87 4.97 -3.70
CA PHE A 74 5.41 6.21 -3.18
C PHE A 74 4.46 7.36 -3.45
N PHE A 75 3.96 7.99 -2.39
CA PHE A 75 3.01 9.09 -2.45
C PHE A 75 3.73 10.43 -2.42
N LEU A 76 3.81 11.07 -3.59
CA LEU A 76 4.20 12.47 -3.78
C LEU A 76 2.97 13.31 -4.09
N VAL A 77 1.96 13.22 -3.22
CA VAL A 77 0.67 13.89 -3.40
C VAL A 77 0.36 14.84 -2.25
N GLU A 78 -0.39 15.90 -2.54
CA GLU A 78 -0.95 16.76 -1.51
C GLU A 78 -1.94 16.01 -0.61
N LYS A 79 -2.00 16.44 0.66
CA LYS A 79 -2.87 15.84 1.70
C LYS A 79 -4.34 15.78 1.29
N ASN A 80 -4.84 16.84 0.65
CA ASN A 80 -6.25 16.93 0.25
C ASN A 80 -6.58 15.93 -0.87
N ILE A 81 -5.64 15.71 -1.79
CA ILE A 81 -5.77 14.73 -2.85
C ILE A 81 -5.75 13.32 -2.25
N MET A 82 -4.83 13.06 -1.32
CA MET A 82 -4.78 11.75 -0.65
C MET A 82 -6.07 11.43 0.11
N LYS A 83 -6.64 12.40 0.84
CA LYS A 83 -7.94 12.25 1.52
C LYS A 83 -9.06 11.87 0.56
N LYS A 84 -9.06 12.41 -0.65
CA LYS A 84 -10.09 12.10 -1.66
C LYS A 84 -10.04 10.64 -2.11
N TYR A 85 -8.86 10.03 -2.17
CA TYR A 85 -8.67 8.67 -2.67
C TYR A 85 -8.38 7.63 -1.60
N ILE A 86 -8.43 8.02 -0.32
CA ILE A 86 -8.08 7.15 0.80
C ILE A 86 -8.92 5.86 0.85
N ASN A 87 -10.20 5.93 0.48
CA ASN A 87 -11.06 4.76 0.43
C ASN A 87 -10.61 3.73 -0.62
N MET A 88 -10.02 4.19 -1.73
CA MET A 88 -9.47 3.28 -2.73
C MET A 88 -8.20 2.61 -2.22
N LEU A 89 -7.34 3.34 -1.51
CA LEU A 89 -6.18 2.76 -0.83
C LEU A 89 -6.62 1.71 0.19
N PHE A 90 -7.61 2.02 1.03
CA PHE A 90 -8.11 1.05 2.01
C PHE A 90 -8.74 -0.17 1.37
N LYS A 91 -9.46 -0.01 0.25
CA LYS A 91 -9.95 -1.16 -0.52
C LYS A 91 -8.81 -2.08 -0.95
N ILE A 92 -7.69 -1.52 -1.44
CA ILE A 92 -6.50 -2.32 -1.80
C ILE A 92 -5.96 -3.07 -0.58
N LEU A 93 -5.82 -2.39 0.56
CA LEU A 93 -5.25 -3.00 1.77
C LEU A 93 -6.14 -4.10 2.36
N LEU A 94 -7.46 -3.91 2.34
CA LEU A 94 -8.41 -4.75 3.07
C LEU A 94 -9.04 -5.87 2.24
N ASN A 95 -9.13 -5.70 0.92
CA ASN A 95 -9.96 -6.54 0.06
C ASN A 95 -9.23 -7.06 -1.18
N GLU A 96 -7.94 -6.78 -1.34
CA GLU A 96 -7.18 -7.22 -2.54
C GLU A 96 -5.97 -8.09 -2.16
N GLY A 97 -6.01 -8.77 -1.01
CA GLY A 97 -4.94 -9.62 -0.50
C GLY A 97 -4.67 -10.87 -1.34
N GLU A 98 -5.63 -11.31 -2.18
CA GLU A 98 -5.38 -12.32 -3.20
C GLU A 98 -4.49 -11.78 -4.34
N ASN A 99 -4.66 -10.49 -4.68
CA ASN A 99 -3.91 -9.82 -5.72
C ASN A 99 -2.57 -9.29 -5.23
N PHE A 100 -2.44 -9.00 -3.92
CA PHE A 100 -1.26 -8.42 -3.28
C PHE A 100 -0.91 -9.15 -1.98
N LYS A 101 0.22 -9.88 -1.98
CA LYS A 101 0.71 -10.51 -0.75
C LYS A 101 1.34 -9.48 0.19
N LYS A 102 2.05 -8.52 -0.38
CA LYS A 102 2.73 -7.45 0.34
C LYS A 102 2.46 -6.09 -0.30
N VAL A 103 2.18 -5.09 0.53
CA VAL A 103 2.05 -3.69 0.11
C VAL A 103 3.00 -2.83 0.92
N ASN A 104 3.89 -2.09 0.27
CA ASN A 104 4.72 -1.05 0.87
C ASN A 104 4.15 0.31 0.48
N LEU A 105 3.78 1.13 1.45
CA LEU A 105 3.33 2.50 1.24
C LEU A 105 4.37 3.43 1.83
N MET A 106 4.93 4.30 1.00
CA MET A 106 5.84 5.32 1.45
C MET A 106 5.20 6.69 1.23
N PHE A 107 5.08 7.44 2.32
CA PHE A 107 4.45 8.75 2.33
C PHE A 107 5.49 9.83 2.58
N ASP A 108 5.39 10.91 1.83
CA ASP A 108 6.01 12.17 2.20
C ASP A 108 5.15 12.88 3.29
N ASN A 109 5.58 14.06 3.75
CA ASN A 109 4.97 14.92 4.79
C ASN A 109 3.45 15.13 4.69
N SER A 110 2.81 14.76 3.58
CA SER A 110 1.38 14.93 3.35
C SER A 110 0.48 13.97 4.13
N ALA A 111 1.03 12.87 4.68
CA ALA A 111 0.23 11.79 5.27
C ALA A 111 0.17 11.75 6.81
N GLU A 112 0.73 12.74 7.52
CA GLU A 112 0.86 12.76 9.00
C GLU A 112 -0.46 12.62 9.79
N ASN A 113 -1.61 12.52 9.11
CA ASN A 113 -2.93 12.38 9.74
C ASN A 113 -3.76 11.22 9.17
N LEU A 114 -3.17 10.35 8.35
CA LEU A 114 -3.85 9.14 7.91
C LEU A 114 -3.65 8.07 8.98
N ASP A 115 -4.67 7.92 9.82
CA ASP A 115 -4.72 6.87 10.83
C ASP A 115 -5.09 5.52 10.19
N ILE A 116 -4.17 5.04 9.33
CA ILE A 116 -4.32 3.77 8.61
C ILE A 116 -4.45 2.62 9.61
N VAL A 117 -3.71 2.68 10.72
CA VAL A 117 -3.73 1.67 11.77
C VAL A 117 -5.11 1.61 12.43
N GLU A 118 -5.69 2.74 12.86
CA GLU A 118 -7.03 2.74 13.46
C GLU A 118 -8.10 2.33 12.44
N TYR A 119 -7.99 2.78 11.18
CA TYR A 119 -8.96 2.41 10.15
C TYR A 119 -8.99 0.89 9.95
N ILE A 120 -7.83 0.25 9.80
CA ILE A 120 -7.73 -1.20 9.65
C ILE A 120 -8.23 -1.91 10.93
N ALA A 121 -7.90 -1.38 12.11
CA ALA A 121 -8.32 -1.96 13.38
C ALA A 121 -9.82 -1.81 13.68
N THR A 122 -10.54 -0.97 12.94
CA THR A 122 -11.99 -0.74 13.05
C THR A 122 -12.77 -1.16 11.81
N SER A 123 -12.10 -1.60 10.74
CA SER A 123 -12.80 -2.05 9.54
C SER A 123 -13.64 -3.30 9.81
N ILE A 124 -14.86 -3.30 9.29
CA ILE A 124 -15.79 -4.45 9.37
C ILE A 124 -15.36 -5.54 8.38
N ASP A 125 -14.95 -5.14 7.18
CA ASP A 125 -14.51 -6.06 6.14
C ASP A 125 -12.97 -6.13 6.14
N CYS A 126 -12.48 -7.32 6.46
CA CYS A 126 -11.07 -7.73 6.42
C CYS A 126 -11.01 -9.16 5.88
N SER A 127 -11.94 -9.54 5.00
CA SER A 127 -12.04 -10.92 4.48
C SER A 127 -10.80 -11.30 3.67
N GLU A 128 -10.31 -10.38 2.86
CA GLU A 128 -9.17 -10.56 1.95
C GLU A 128 -8.06 -9.53 2.22
N ILE A 129 -7.78 -9.26 3.48
CA ILE A 129 -6.76 -8.27 3.86
C ILE A 129 -5.35 -8.72 3.43
N VAL A 130 -4.55 -7.75 2.97
CA VAL A 130 -3.15 -7.95 2.56
C VAL A 130 -2.33 -8.49 3.72
N SER A 131 -1.55 -9.55 3.45
CA SER A 131 -0.85 -10.29 4.51
C SER A 131 0.31 -9.55 5.16
N ALA A 132 0.93 -8.62 4.43
CA ALA A 132 2.04 -7.79 4.89
C ALA A 132 1.86 -6.35 4.39
N ILE A 133 1.65 -5.39 5.28
CA ILE A 133 1.54 -3.96 4.95
C ILE A 133 2.67 -3.22 5.66
N ASN A 134 3.51 -2.55 4.90
CA ASN A 134 4.57 -1.70 5.43
C ASN A 134 4.20 -0.24 5.17
N LEU A 135 4.21 0.60 6.20
CA LEU A 135 3.99 2.04 6.08
C LEU A 135 5.28 2.75 6.47
N HIS A 136 5.82 3.53 5.54
CA HIS A 136 7.00 4.35 5.74
C HIS A 136 6.58 5.81 5.70
N TYR A 137 6.68 6.49 6.83
CA TYR A 137 6.42 7.92 6.91
C TYR A 137 7.76 8.65 6.96
N ASN A 138 8.10 9.37 5.89
CA ASN A 138 9.28 10.22 5.86
C ASN A 138 9.01 11.48 6.68
N ASN A 139 9.98 11.87 7.53
CA ASN A 139 9.95 13.13 8.30
C ASN A 139 8.74 13.31 9.24
N SER A 140 8.02 12.24 9.61
CA SER A 140 6.83 12.35 10.44
C SER A 140 7.14 12.26 11.93
N SER A 141 6.72 13.28 12.67
CA SER A 141 7.08 13.48 14.08
C SER A 141 6.58 12.42 15.07
N SER A 142 5.53 11.63 14.75
CA SER A 142 5.12 10.46 15.54
C SER A 142 3.90 9.77 14.92
N LEU A 143 3.86 8.44 15.00
CA LEU A 143 2.65 7.68 14.74
C LEU A 143 1.71 7.81 15.94
N LYS A 144 0.50 8.34 15.74
CA LYS A 144 -0.54 8.27 16.77
C LYS A 144 -0.99 6.82 16.91
N LEU A 145 -0.63 6.22 18.04
CA LEU A 145 -1.06 4.86 18.36
C LEU A 145 -2.48 4.88 18.91
N SER A 146 -3.27 3.91 18.48
CA SER A 146 -4.56 3.63 19.11
C SER A 146 -4.38 3.35 20.59
N LYS A 147 -5.35 3.75 21.42
CA LYS A 147 -5.40 3.34 22.84
C LYS A 147 -5.50 1.82 23.03
N ARG A 148 -5.91 1.11 21.98
CA ARG A 148 -6.01 -0.36 21.93
C ARG A 148 -4.71 -1.04 21.52
N ALA A 149 -3.68 -0.27 21.15
CA ALA A 149 -2.39 -0.83 20.83
C ALA A 149 -1.69 -1.29 22.12
N GLU A 150 -1.36 -2.57 22.18
CA GLU A 150 -0.64 -3.18 23.28
C GLU A 150 0.84 -3.20 22.96
N LYS A 151 1.68 -2.75 23.90
CA LYS A 151 3.13 -2.85 23.78
C LYS A 151 3.55 -4.30 24.01
N VAL A 152 4.19 -4.91 23.02
CA VAL A 152 4.54 -6.35 23.06
C VAL A 152 6.03 -6.56 23.33
N GLU A 153 6.89 -5.74 22.74
CA GLU A 153 8.33 -5.97 22.79
C GLU A 153 9.10 -4.66 22.61
N ILE A 154 10.26 -4.55 23.25
CA ILE A 154 11.25 -3.49 23.01
C ILE A 154 12.55 -4.18 22.61
N LYS A 155 13.17 -3.75 21.51
CA LYS A 155 14.51 -4.19 21.09
C LYS A 155 15.40 -3.00 20.85
N GLN A 156 16.68 -3.14 21.19
CA GLN A 156 17.70 -2.27 20.62
C GLN A 156 18.22 -2.87 19.32
N ILE A 157 18.19 -2.10 18.24
CA ILE A 157 18.66 -2.49 16.91
C ILE A 157 19.60 -1.37 16.43
N TYR A 158 20.89 -1.70 16.26
CA TYR A 158 21.92 -0.75 15.81
C TYR A 158 21.99 0.57 16.59
N GLY A 159 21.77 0.51 17.91
CA GLY A 159 21.75 1.70 18.78
C GLY A 159 20.39 2.38 18.90
N SER A 160 19.42 2.09 18.01
CA SER A 160 18.06 2.61 18.08
C SER A 160 17.12 1.70 18.88
N GLU A 161 16.21 2.30 19.64
CA GLU A 161 15.08 1.56 20.23
C GLU A 161 14.01 1.28 19.16
N SER A 162 13.60 0.02 19.05
CA SER A 162 12.45 -0.41 18.29
C SER A 162 11.40 -0.95 19.25
N THR A 163 10.25 -0.29 19.31
CA THR A 163 9.10 -0.80 20.07
C THR A 163 8.12 -1.48 19.13
N LYS A 164 7.80 -2.73 19.41
CA LYS A 164 6.76 -3.49 18.72
C LYS A 164 5.46 -3.42 19.51
N PHE A 165 4.40 -3.08 18.82
CA PHE A 165 3.04 -3.06 19.33
C PHE A 165 2.19 -4.09 18.59
N GLN A 166 1.06 -4.46 19.19
CA GLN A 166 0.01 -5.23 18.54
C GLN A 166 -1.35 -4.57 18.73
N ILE A 167 -2.21 -4.71 17.74
CA ILE A 167 -3.60 -4.29 17.81
C ILE A 167 -4.48 -5.35 17.13
N ALA A 168 -5.58 -5.72 17.78
CA ALA A 168 -6.59 -6.59 17.19
C ALA A 168 -7.68 -5.75 16.50
N ASN A 169 -8.20 -6.27 15.39
CA ASN A 169 -9.42 -5.72 14.80
C ASN A 169 -10.62 -5.93 15.75
N ILE A 170 -11.46 -4.91 15.95
CA ILE A 170 -12.60 -4.98 16.89
C ILE A 170 -13.71 -5.94 16.45
N HIS A 171 -13.84 -6.16 15.14
CA HIS A 171 -14.86 -7.02 14.55
C HIS A 171 -14.35 -8.43 14.29
N ASN A 172 -13.03 -8.64 14.24
CA ASN A 172 -12.40 -9.94 14.04
C ASN A 172 -11.09 -10.07 14.84
N SER A 173 -11.16 -10.66 16.03
CA SER A 173 -10.01 -10.84 16.92
C SER A 173 -8.92 -11.76 16.38
N ARG A 174 -9.20 -12.54 15.33
CA ARG A 174 -8.18 -13.34 14.62
C ARG A 174 -7.29 -12.47 13.73
N VAL A 175 -7.78 -11.30 13.32
CA VAL A 175 -6.97 -10.34 12.57
C VAL A 175 -6.23 -9.47 13.57
N LYS A 176 -5.01 -9.87 13.89
CA LYS A 176 -4.06 -9.10 14.69
C LYS A 176 -3.01 -8.48 13.78
N PHE A 177 -2.63 -7.26 14.12
CA PHE A 177 -1.58 -6.52 13.44
C PHE A 177 -0.47 -6.26 14.42
N SER A 178 0.75 -6.68 14.09
CA SER A 178 1.92 -6.07 14.72
C SER A 178 2.25 -4.76 14.05
N PHE A 179 2.94 -3.85 14.74
CA PHE A 179 3.70 -2.82 14.07
C PHE A 179 4.91 -2.46 14.89
N CYS A 180 5.99 -2.07 14.21
CA CYS A 180 7.18 -1.55 14.87
C CYS A 180 7.14 -0.03 14.78
N ASN A 181 7.63 0.65 15.81
CA ASN A 181 8.10 2.01 15.68
C ASN A 181 9.64 1.95 15.72
N HIS A 182 10.30 2.67 14.83
CA HIS A 182 11.75 2.75 14.77
C HIS A 182 12.15 4.20 14.96
N GLU A 183 12.60 4.57 16.16
CA GLU A 183 13.08 5.93 16.39
C GLU A 183 14.56 5.99 16.00
N TRP A 184 14.86 6.66 14.89
CA TRP A 184 16.24 6.88 14.44
C TRP A 184 16.74 8.16 15.08
N GLU A 185 17.93 8.15 15.68
CA GLU A 185 18.42 9.20 16.59
C GLU A 185 18.48 10.62 16.01
N ASN A 186 18.24 10.84 14.70
CA ASN A 186 18.25 12.17 14.08
C ASN A 186 17.25 12.37 12.93
N VAL A 187 16.38 11.40 12.63
CA VAL A 187 15.36 11.53 11.57
C VAL A 187 14.07 10.87 12.05
N PRO A 188 12.95 11.60 12.15
CA PRO A 188 11.69 11.03 12.59
C PRO A 188 11.11 10.23 11.42
N ASN A 189 11.53 8.96 11.32
CA ASN A 189 11.00 7.99 10.37
C ASN A 189 10.20 6.96 11.14
N VAL A 190 8.97 6.69 10.72
CA VAL A 190 8.15 5.62 11.30
C VAL A 190 8.01 4.51 10.25
N ASP A 191 8.50 3.31 10.55
CA ASP A 191 8.29 2.09 9.74
C ASP A 191 7.33 1.14 10.45
N VAL A 192 6.06 1.15 10.01
CA VAL A 192 4.97 0.35 10.55
C VAL A 192 4.83 -0.93 9.72
N ARG A 193 5.15 -2.10 10.30
CA ARG A 193 5.00 -3.40 9.62
C ARG A 193 3.85 -4.22 10.18
N MET A 194 2.75 -4.24 9.45
CA MET A 194 1.56 -5.01 9.75
C MET A 194 1.64 -6.39 9.12
N LYS A 195 1.50 -7.42 9.96
CA LYS A 195 1.41 -8.81 9.54
C LYS A 195 0.19 -9.45 10.17
N ILE A 196 -0.64 -10.09 9.34
CA ILE A 196 -1.79 -10.85 9.82
C ILE A 196 -1.31 -12.14 10.45
N MET A 197 -1.73 -12.41 11.68
CA MET A 197 -1.54 -13.71 12.31
C MET A 197 -2.80 -14.55 12.13
N LYS A 198 -2.86 -15.36 11.07
CA LYS A 198 -3.91 -16.37 10.92
C LYS A 198 -3.51 -17.59 11.77
N GLU A 199 -4.30 -17.89 12.80
CA GLU A 199 -4.21 -19.14 13.58
C GLU A 199 -4.74 -20.32 12.77
#